data_AF-A0A5D2MZL9-F1
#
_entry.id   AF-A0A5D2MZL9-F1
#
_cell.length_a   1.000
_cell.length_b   1.000
_cell.length_c   1.000
_cell.angle_alpha   90.00
_cell.angle_beta   90.00
_cell.angle_gamma   90.00
#
_symmetry.space_group_name_H-M   'P 1'
#
loop_
_entity.id
_entity.type
_entity.pdbx_description
1 polymer ?
#
loop_
_entity_poly.entity_id
_entity_poly.type
_entity_poly.pdbx_seq_one_letter_code
_entity_poly.pdbx_strand_id
1 'polypeptide(L)'
;MENMGVLGKVVDYLLLLSFFSITLTAQLDIPESILPHAYNPFYQVYTTLTQDYLVLEQPGFFKALMTLELVYQLPLALLNIYGLLYSKPWFNTTCLLFGASIVASTTAMVGDILNSQKASANLMAMYYPPFLPLGVLAIVRGVVGLSSKAAPSIGNGPSSAVKKRA
;
A
#
# COMPACT_ATOMS: atom_id res chain seq x y z
N MET A 1 20.59 3.37 7.51
CA MET A 1 20.77 2.73 6.18
C MET A 1 22.00 1.85 6.08
N GLU A 2 22.87 1.79 7.10
CA GLU A 2 24.05 0.90 7.11
C GLU A 2 23.63 -0.53 7.49
N ASN A 3 24.01 -1.50 6.67
CA ASN A 3 23.71 -2.96 6.71
C ASN A 3 22.36 -3.45 6.14
N MET A 4 21.90 -2.89 5.02
CA MET A 4 20.90 -3.55 4.17
C MET A 4 21.57 -4.14 2.92
N GLY A 5 21.41 -5.46 2.72
CA GLY A 5 21.81 -6.11 1.46
C GLY A 5 21.14 -5.46 0.25
N VAL A 6 21.75 -5.59 -0.93
CA VAL A 6 21.27 -4.97 -2.19
C VAL A 6 19.78 -5.22 -2.42
N LEU A 7 19.32 -6.43 -2.15
CA LEU A 7 17.91 -6.81 -2.26
C LEU A 7 16.98 -5.95 -1.37
N GLY A 8 17.37 -5.65 -0.14
CA GLY A 8 16.59 -4.81 0.77
C GLY A 8 16.45 -3.38 0.26
N LYS A 9 17.51 -2.83 -0.35
CA LYS A 9 17.44 -1.50 -0.97
C LYS A 9 16.51 -1.49 -2.17
N VAL A 10 16.58 -2.51 -3.03
CA VAL A 10 15.68 -2.64 -4.19
C VAL A 10 14.22 -2.70 -3.74
N VAL A 11 13.92 -3.51 -2.70
CA VAL A 11 12.57 -3.58 -2.12
C VAL A 11 12.12 -2.22 -1.60
N ASP A 12 12.97 -1.52 -0.85
CA ASP A 12 12.63 -0.19 -0.33
C ASP A 12 12.36 0.83 -1.46
N TYR A 13 13.12 0.79 -2.56
CA TYR A 13 12.85 1.64 -3.74
C TYR A 13 11.54 1.30 -4.43
N LEU A 14 11.23 0.00 -4.61
CA LEU A 14 9.96 -0.44 -5.19
C LEU A 14 8.76 0.01 -4.34
N LEU A 15 8.89 -0.09 -3.02
CA LEU A 15 7.86 0.36 -2.08
C LEU A 15 7.72 1.88 -2.11
N LEU A 16 8.84 2.62 -2.14
CA LEU A 16 8.82 4.08 -2.25
C LEU A 16 8.11 4.53 -3.53
N LEU A 17 8.42 3.88 -4.66
CA LEU A 17 7.74 4.13 -5.93
C LEU A 17 6.23 3.86 -5.80
N SER A 18 5.86 2.74 -5.17
CA SER A 18 4.44 2.38 -4.97
C SER A 18 3.69 3.40 -4.11
N PHE A 19 4.30 3.88 -3.01
CA PHE A 19 3.68 4.92 -2.18
C PHE A 19 3.50 6.23 -2.96
N PHE A 20 4.50 6.61 -3.76
CA PHE A 20 4.42 7.80 -4.59
C PHE A 20 3.34 7.66 -5.66
N SER A 21 3.24 6.49 -6.32
CA SER A 21 2.17 6.21 -7.27
C SER A 21 0.79 6.40 -6.65
N ILE A 22 0.54 5.90 -5.44
CA ILE A 22 -0.74 6.12 -4.74
C ILE A 22 -1.02 7.59 -4.49
N THR A 23 -0.02 8.39 -4.10
CA THR A 23 -0.23 9.83 -3.90
C THR A 23 -0.61 10.57 -5.18
N LEU A 24 -0.12 10.09 -6.34
CA LEU A 24 -0.47 10.65 -7.64
C LEU A 24 -1.85 10.18 -8.12
N THR A 25 -2.18 8.89 -7.92
CA THR A 25 -3.47 8.35 -8.34
C THR A 25 -4.62 8.82 -7.48
N ALA A 26 -4.37 9.20 -6.21
CA ALA A 26 -5.39 9.78 -5.33
C ALA A 26 -6.06 11.04 -5.91
N GLN A 27 -5.43 11.71 -6.88
CA GLN A 27 -6.04 12.84 -7.60
C GLN A 27 -7.20 12.40 -8.51
N LEU A 28 -7.24 11.14 -8.93
CA LEU A 28 -8.34 10.55 -9.70
C LEU A 28 -9.57 10.30 -8.83
N ASP A 29 -9.35 10.05 -7.54
CA ASP A 29 -10.39 9.63 -6.59
C ASP A 29 -11.04 10.79 -5.85
N ILE A 30 -10.72 12.02 -6.24
CA ILE A 30 -11.32 13.22 -5.67
C ILE A 30 -12.84 13.15 -5.90
N PRO A 31 -13.65 13.24 -4.83
CA PRO A 31 -15.09 13.21 -4.94
C PRO A 31 -15.61 14.31 -5.86
N GLU A 32 -16.62 13.99 -6.67
CA GLU A 32 -17.28 14.93 -7.57
C GLU A 32 -17.84 16.16 -6.83
N SER A 33 -18.23 15.99 -5.56
CA SER A 33 -18.70 17.08 -4.70
C SER A 33 -17.62 18.14 -4.39
N ILE A 34 -16.34 17.77 -4.50
CA ILE A 34 -15.19 18.66 -4.26
C ILE A 34 -14.67 19.18 -5.59
N LEU A 35 -14.43 18.29 -6.55
CA LEU A 35 -13.97 18.64 -7.89
C LEU A 35 -14.78 17.86 -8.92
N PRO A 36 -15.68 18.52 -9.66
CA PRO A 36 -16.46 17.86 -10.70
C PRO A 36 -15.53 17.22 -11.74
N HIS A 37 -15.86 16.02 -12.21
CA HIS A 37 -15.03 15.27 -13.16
C HIS A 37 -14.77 16.05 -14.46
N ALA A 38 -15.68 16.94 -14.86
CA ALA A 38 -15.50 17.86 -16.00
C ALA A 38 -14.33 18.86 -15.83
N TYR A 39 -13.85 19.07 -14.61
CA TYR A 39 -12.73 19.96 -14.29
C TYR A 39 -11.54 19.22 -13.69
N ASN A 40 -11.58 17.89 -13.60
CA ASN A 40 -10.45 17.08 -13.18
C ASN A 40 -9.66 16.59 -14.41
N PRO A 41 -8.55 17.24 -14.78
CA PRO A 41 -7.79 16.87 -15.98
C PRO A 41 -7.20 15.46 -15.88
N PHE A 42 -6.84 15.00 -14.68
CA PHE A 42 -6.34 13.64 -14.47
C PHE A 42 -7.42 12.60 -14.77
N TYR A 43 -8.63 12.84 -14.26
CA TYR A 43 -9.78 11.98 -14.53
C TYR A 43 -10.04 11.89 -16.04
N GLN A 44 -10.12 13.03 -16.73
CA GLN A 44 -10.39 13.06 -18.17
C GLN A 44 -9.33 12.35 -19.01
N VAL A 45 -8.06 12.63 -18.74
CA VAL A 45 -6.94 12.00 -19.45
C VAL A 45 -6.95 10.49 -19.21
N TYR A 46 -7.14 10.07 -17.96
CA TYR A 46 -7.19 8.66 -17.60
C TYR A 46 -8.35 7.95 -18.31
N THR A 47 -9.59 8.42 -18.15
CA THR A 47 -10.77 7.77 -18.73
C THR A 47 -10.72 7.73 -20.25
N THR A 48 -10.14 8.75 -20.89
CA THR A 48 -10.01 8.78 -22.36
C THR A 48 -8.99 7.74 -22.86
N LEU A 49 -7.90 7.51 -22.11
CA LEU A 49 -6.83 6.61 -22.51
C LEU A 49 -7.12 5.14 -22.17
N THR A 50 -7.67 4.87 -20.98
CA THR A 50 -7.79 3.50 -20.47
C THR A 50 -9.15 2.88 -20.73
N GLN A 51 -10.21 3.70 -20.93
CA GLN A 51 -11.60 3.24 -21.03
C GLN A 51 -11.96 2.24 -19.91
N ASP A 52 -11.40 2.48 -18.72
CA ASP A 52 -11.62 1.62 -17.55
C ASP A 52 -13.08 1.70 -17.11
N TYR A 53 -13.79 0.58 -17.20
CA TYR A 53 -15.21 0.53 -16.87
C TYR A 53 -15.46 0.76 -15.37
N LEU A 54 -14.52 0.41 -14.49
CA LEU A 54 -14.68 0.61 -13.05
C LEU A 54 -14.75 2.10 -12.73
N VAL A 55 -13.92 2.89 -13.41
CA VAL A 55 -13.87 4.36 -13.26
C VAL A 55 -15.00 5.04 -14.02
N LEU A 56 -15.41 4.52 -15.18
CA LEU A 56 -16.48 5.11 -16.00
C LEU A 56 -17.88 4.84 -15.43
N GLU A 57 -18.17 3.61 -15.01
CA GLU A 57 -19.49 3.23 -14.50
C GLU A 57 -19.62 3.42 -12.98
N GLN A 58 -18.49 3.50 -12.26
CA GLN A 58 -18.41 3.69 -10.81
C GLN A 58 -19.43 2.85 -10.01
N PRO A 59 -19.35 1.50 -10.06
CA PRO A 59 -20.25 0.66 -9.29
C PRO A 59 -20.14 0.99 -7.79
N GLY A 60 -21.24 0.81 -7.04
CA GLY A 60 -21.31 1.28 -5.65
C GLY A 60 -20.20 0.76 -4.74
N PHE A 61 -19.77 -0.50 -4.93
CA PHE A 61 -18.65 -1.07 -4.18
C PHE A 61 -17.32 -0.37 -4.52
N PHE A 62 -17.08 -0.05 -5.80
CA PHE A 62 -15.86 0.61 -6.26
C PHE A 62 -15.79 2.03 -5.74
N LYS A 63 -16.89 2.79 -5.77
CA LYS A 63 -16.97 4.12 -5.18
C LYS A 63 -16.64 4.10 -3.68
N ALA A 64 -17.16 3.12 -2.95
CA ALA A 64 -16.85 2.94 -1.53
C ALA A 64 -15.38 2.58 -1.30
N LEU A 65 -14.82 1.68 -2.11
CA LEU A 65 -13.39 1.32 -2.07
C LEU A 65 -12.49 2.52 -2.37
N MET A 66 -12.73 3.28 -3.43
CA MET A 66 -11.92 4.46 -3.77
C MET A 66 -12.02 5.54 -2.68
N THR A 67 -13.20 5.72 -2.07
CA THR A 67 -13.34 6.64 -0.93
C THR A 67 -12.53 6.16 0.28
N LEU A 68 -12.58 4.85 0.58
CA LEU A 68 -11.78 4.27 1.65
C LEU A 68 -10.28 4.41 1.35
N GLU A 69 -9.85 4.18 0.11
CA GLU A 69 -8.47 4.36 -0.32
C GLU A 69 -8.02 5.82 -0.21
N LEU A 70 -8.86 6.77 -0.57
CA LEU A 70 -8.52 8.18 -0.44
C LEU A 70 -8.34 8.57 1.04
N VAL A 71 -9.23 8.13 1.93
CA VAL A 71 -9.19 8.50 3.36
C VAL A 71 -8.14 7.71 4.13
N TYR A 72 -7.87 6.46 3.75
CA TYR A 72 -6.96 5.56 4.45
C TYR A 72 -5.59 5.45 3.77
N GLN A 73 -5.57 5.17 2.48
CA GLN A 73 -4.35 4.86 1.73
C GLN A 73 -3.49 6.09 1.50
N LEU A 74 -4.08 7.24 1.21
CA LEU A 74 -3.34 8.49 0.99
C LEU A 74 -2.51 8.92 2.21
N PRO A 75 -3.09 9.10 3.43
CA PRO A 75 -2.30 9.48 4.58
C PRO A 75 -1.28 8.40 4.94
N LEU A 76 -1.62 7.12 4.75
CA LEU A 76 -0.72 6.01 5.05
C LEU A 76 0.46 5.96 4.07
N ALA A 77 0.25 6.28 2.79
CA ALA A 77 1.32 6.42 1.79
C ALA A 77 2.28 7.54 2.17
N LEU A 78 1.77 8.72 2.56
CA LEU A 78 2.59 9.84 3.02
C LEU A 78 3.40 9.49 4.28
N LEU A 79 2.75 8.82 5.26
CA LEU A 79 3.42 8.33 6.46
C LEU A 79 4.49 7.29 6.14
N ASN A 80 4.26 6.41 5.17
CA ASN A 80 5.22 5.40 4.74
C ASN A 80 6.40 6.02 3.99
N ILE A 81 6.19 7.02 3.12
CA ILE A 81 7.27 7.79 2.49
C ILE A 81 8.13 8.44 3.57
N TYR A 82 7.52 9.17 4.50
CA TYR A 82 8.23 9.82 5.60
C TYR A 82 8.95 8.79 6.49
N GLY A 83 8.26 7.71 6.85
CA GLY A 83 8.79 6.66 7.70
C GLY A 83 9.99 5.95 7.08
N LEU A 84 9.95 5.71 5.77
CA LEU A 84 11.05 5.09 5.03
C LEU A 84 12.25 6.04 4.91
N LEU A 85 12.02 7.29 4.49
CA LEU A 85 13.09 8.27 4.30
C LEU A 85 13.82 8.63 5.60
N TYR A 86 13.09 8.75 6.71
CA TYR A 86 13.65 9.09 8.02
C TYR A 86 13.85 7.88 8.93
N SER A 87 13.72 6.66 8.40
CA SER A 87 13.92 5.39 9.12
C SER A 87 13.17 5.33 10.46
N LYS A 88 11.90 5.74 10.47
CA LYS A 88 11.09 5.80 11.69
C LYS A 88 10.62 4.42 12.14
N PRO A 89 10.55 4.15 13.45
CA PRO A 89 10.26 2.81 13.98
C PRO A 89 8.84 2.31 13.71
N TRP A 90 7.88 3.20 13.45
CA TRP A 90 6.50 2.84 13.10
C TRP A 90 6.30 2.47 11.62
N PHE A 91 7.32 2.71 10.77
CA PHE A 91 7.26 2.41 9.34
C PHE A 91 6.85 0.96 9.06
N ASN A 92 7.37 0.01 9.83
CA ASN A 92 7.07 -1.41 9.62
C ASN A 92 5.58 -1.72 9.81
N THR A 93 4.95 -1.12 10.81
CA THR A 93 3.51 -1.29 11.07
C THR A 93 2.66 -0.61 10.00
N THR A 94 2.99 0.62 9.62
CA THR A 94 2.25 1.37 8.59
C THR A 94 2.43 0.79 7.20
N CYS A 95 3.59 0.19 6.91
CA CYS A 95 3.88 -0.51 5.66
C CYS A 95 3.11 -1.83 5.57
N LEU A 96 3.00 -2.57 6.69
CA LEU A 96 2.17 -3.77 6.77
C LEU A 96 0.70 -3.46 6.52
N LEU A 97 0.16 -2.44 7.20
CA LEU A 97 -1.23 -1.99 7.04
C LEU A 97 -1.52 -1.56 5.59
N PHE A 98 -0.60 -0.80 4.99
CA PHE A 98 -0.70 -0.38 3.59
C PHE A 98 -0.69 -1.57 2.64
N GLY A 99 0.18 -2.56 2.86
CA GLY A 99 0.23 -3.75 2.03
C GLY A 99 -1.05 -4.57 2.11
N ALA A 100 -1.58 -4.74 3.32
CA ALA A 100 -2.83 -5.46 3.56
C ALA A 100 -4.04 -4.79 2.88
N SER A 101 -4.14 -3.46 2.95
CA SER A 101 -5.21 -2.73 2.29
C SER A 101 -5.12 -2.82 0.77
N ILE A 102 -3.93 -2.67 0.16
CA ILE A 102 -3.74 -2.87 -1.29
C ILE A 102 -4.20 -4.27 -1.70
N VAL A 103 -3.74 -5.32 -1.00
CA VAL A 103 -4.11 -6.70 -1.33
C VAL A 103 -5.62 -6.89 -1.26
N ALA A 104 -6.27 -6.38 -0.21
CA ALA A 104 -7.73 -6.50 -0.07
C ALA A 104 -8.49 -5.78 -1.19
N SER A 105 -8.14 -4.52 -1.46
CA SER A 105 -8.75 -3.72 -2.53
C SER A 105 -8.54 -4.34 -3.91
N THR A 106 -7.29 -4.66 -4.27
CA THR A 106 -6.98 -5.26 -5.58
C THR A 106 -7.66 -6.61 -5.74
N THR A 107 -7.77 -7.42 -4.68
CA THR A 107 -8.49 -8.70 -4.75
C THR A 107 -9.98 -8.50 -5.03
N ALA A 108 -10.61 -7.50 -4.39
CA ALA A 108 -12.01 -7.18 -4.65
C ALA A 108 -12.23 -6.71 -6.10
N MET A 109 -11.37 -5.84 -6.61
CA MET A 109 -11.43 -5.36 -8.00
C MET A 109 -11.20 -6.48 -9.00
N VAL A 110 -10.17 -7.32 -8.79
CA VAL A 110 -9.88 -8.47 -9.67
C VAL A 110 -11.02 -9.47 -9.63
N GLY A 111 -11.64 -9.71 -8.47
CA GLY A 111 -12.82 -10.58 -8.36
C GLY A 111 -13.99 -10.10 -9.21
N ASP A 112 -14.29 -8.80 -9.19
CA ASP A 112 -15.32 -8.21 -10.05
C ASP A 112 -14.94 -8.28 -11.53
N ILE A 113 -13.69 -7.93 -11.89
CA ILE A 113 -13.17 -8.01 -13.26
C ILE A 113 -13.28 -9.43 -13.83
N LEU A 114 -12.92 -10.45 -13.05
CA LEU A 114 -12.99 -11.85 -13.49
C LEU A 114 -14.43 -12.35 -13.68
N ASN A 115 -15.38 -11.78 -12.94
CA ASN A 115 -16.81 -12.08 -13.10
C ASN A 115 -17.48 -11.22 -14.19
N SER A 116 -16.83 -10.15 -14.64
CA SER A 116 -17.37 -9.17 -15.57
C SER A 116 -17.27 -9.65 -17.02
N GLN A 117 -18.37 -9.56 -17.78
CA GLN A 117 -18.41 -9.85 -19.21
C GLN A 117 -18.07 -8.62 -20.09
N LYS A 118 -17.49 -7.57 -19.51
CA LYS A 118 -17.23 -6.31 -20.20
C LYS A 118 -16.02 -6.39 -21.11
N ALA A 119 -16.05 -5.68 -22.23
CA ALA A 119 -14.97 -5.67 -23.22
C ALA A 119 -13.62 -5.20 -22.64
N SER A 120 -13.63 -4.25 -21.71
CA SER A 120 -12.41 -3.77 -21.04
C SER A 120 -11.95 -4.68 -19.88
N ALA A 121 -12.74 -5.66 -19.44
CA ALA A 121 -12.39 -6.55 -18.33
C ALA A 121 -11.11 -7.36 -18.63
N ASN A 122 -10.94 -7.84 -19.87
CA ASN A 122 -9.71 -8.56 -20.27
C ASN A 122 -8.45 -7.69 -20.16
N LEU A 123 -8.54 -6.40 -20.52
CA LEU A 123 -7.41 -5.47 -20.36
C LEU A 123 -7.14 -5.17 -18.89
N MET A 124 -8.19 -4.96 -18.08
CA MET A 124 -8.03 -4.71 -16.65
C MET A 124 -7.50 -5.93 -15.88
N ALA A 125 -7.87 -7.14 -16.30
CA ALA A 125 -7.31 -8.38 -15.78
C ALA A 125 -5.81 -8.51 -16.03
N MET A 126 -5.24 -7.78 -16.99
CA MET A 126 -3.79 -7.73 -17.20
C MET A 126 -3.11 -6.66 -16.33
N TYR A 127 -3.78 -5.53 -16.08
CA TYR A 127 -3.18 -4.39 -15.38
C TYR A 127 -3.31 -4.42 -13.85
N TYR A 128 -4.39 -4.99 -13.30
CA TYR A 128 -4.65 -4.97 -11.86
C TYR A 128 -3.90 -6.05 -11.04
N PRO A 129 -3.74 -7.31 -11.50
CA PRO A 129 -3.04 -8.34 -10.72
C PRO A 129 -1.57 -8.05 -10.33
N PRO A 130 -0.75 -7.34 -11.14
CA PRO A 130 0.61 -6.96 -10.74
C PRO A 130 0.73 -6.18 -9.43
N PHE A 131 -0.35 -5.55 -8.94
CA PHE A 131 -0.35 -4.85 -7.65
C PHE A 131 -0.41 -5.81 -6.45
N LEU A 132 -0.89 -7.04 -6.61
CA LEU A 132 -0.97 -8.02 -5.52
C LEU A 132 0.43 -8.40 -4.99
N PRO A 133 1.42 -8.79 -5.83
CA PRO A 133 2.78 -9.02 -5.37
C PRO A 133 3.41 -7.81 -4.66
N LEU A 134 3.11 -6.58 -5.10
CA LEU A 134 3.62 -5.37 -4.45
C LEU A 134 3.03 -5.18 -3.05
N GLY A 135 1.72 -5.42 -2.89
CA GLY A 135 1.07 -5.41 -1.58
C GLY A 135 1.63 -6.50 -0.65
N VAL A 136 1.83 -7.71 -1.17
CA VAL A 136 2.48 -8.81 -0.43
C VAL A 136 3.91 -8.44 -0.03
N LEU A 137 4.67 -7.80 -0.92
CA LEU A 137 6.03 -7.34 -0.63
C LEU A 137 6.05 -6.32 0.52
N ALA A 138 5.08 -5.39 0.55
CA ALA A 138 4.91 -4.44 1.64
C ALA A 138 4.58 -5.13 2.97
N ILE A 139 3.70 -6.14 2.95
CA ILE A 139 3.38 -6.96 4.14
C ILE A 139 4.65 -7.64 4.65
N VAL A 140 5.37 -8.36 3.77
CA VAL A 140 6.61 -9.07 4.14
C VAL A 140 7.63 -8.09 4.73
N ARG A 141 7.82 -6.91 4.10
CA ARG A 141 8.75 -5.89 4.59
C ARG A 141 8.38 -5.38 5.98
N GLY A 142 7.08 -5.17 6.24
CA GLY A 142 6.56 -4.76 7.53
C GLY A 142 6.71 -5.84 8.60
N VAL A 143 6.36 -7.09 8.29
CA VAL A 143 6.48 -8.24 9.22
C VAL A 143 7.94 -8.50 9.60
N VAL A 144 8.85 -8.54 8.62
CA VAL A 144 10.29 -8.77 8.88
C VAL A 144 10.84 -7.71 9.83
N GLY A 145 10.46 -6.45 9.64
CA GLY A 145 10.90 -5.36 10.52
C GLY A 145 10.31 -5.41 11.93
N LEU A 146 9.09 -5.96 12.10
CA LEU A 146 8.47 -6.18 13.42
C LEU A 146 9.09 -7.40 14.13
N SER A 147 9.31 -8.49 13.41
CA SER A 147 9.90 -9.72 13.96
C SER A 147 11.31 -9.50 14.52
N SER A 148 12.13 -8.70 13.83
CA SER A 148 13.47 -8.31 14.31
C SER A 148 13.45 -7.48 15.59
N LYS A 149 12.34 -6.77 15.87
CA LYS A 149 12.16 -5.97 17.09
C LYS A 149 11.50 -6.77 18.22
N ALA A 150 10.70 -7.78 17.88
CA ALA A 150 9.98 -8.62 18.82
C ALA A 150 10.82 -9.78 19.39
N ALA A 151 11.97 -10.10 18.79
CA ALA A 151 12.89 -11.10 19.35
C ALA A 151 13.41 -10.63 20.72
N PRO A 152 12.98 -11.27 21.84
CA PRO A 152 13.71 -11.13 23.08
C PRO A 152 15.04 -11.85 22.88
N SER A 153 16.12 -11.34 23.45
CA SER A 153 17.31 -12.16 23.72
C SER A 153 16.92 -13.29 24.68
N ILE A 154 16.40 -14.39 24.13
CA ILE A 154 16.21 -15.64 24.86
C ILE A 154 17.61 -16.18 25.14
N GLY A 155 18.06 -16.00 26.38
CA GLY A 155 19.14 -16.79 26.97
C GLY A 155 20.40 -16.04 27.35
N ASN A 156 20.33 -15.18 28.36
CA ASN A 156 21.25 -15.24 29.50
C ASN A 156 20.52 -14.65 30.70
N GLY A 157 20.05 -15.53 31.60
CA GLY A 157 19.28 -15.17 32.76
C GLY A 157 19.98 -14.16 33.68
N PRO A 158 19.26 -13.49 34.58
CA PRO A 158 19.87 -12.61 35.56
C PRO A 158 20.76 -13.47 36.46
N SER A 159 22.09 -13.37 36.31
CA SER A 159 23.00 -13.88 37.32
C SER A 159 22.67 -13.14 38.61
N SER A 160 22.17 -13.87 39.60
CA SER A 160 21.97 -13.41 40.96
C SER A 160 23.28 -12.84 41.51
N ALA A 161 23.48 -11.53 41.41
CA ALA A 161 24.48 -10.82 42.17
C ALA A 161 23.95 -10.64 43.60
N VAL A 162 23.98 -11.73 44.37
CA VAL A 162 23.80 -11.70 45.81
C VAL A 162 24.88 -10.78 46.39
N LYS A 163 24.44 -9.60 46.80
CA LYS A 163 25.21 -8.58 47.50
C LYS A 163 25.64 -9.13 48.85
N LYS A 164 26.86 -9.68 48.97
CA LYS A 164 27.47 -9.94 50.28
C LYS A 164 27.81 -8.59 50.94
N ARG A 165 27.05 -8.25 51.98
CA ARG A 165 27.47 -7.34 53.04
C ARG A 165 28.09 -8.18 54.15
N ALA A 166 29.38 -7.96 54.44
CA ALA A 166 30.03 -8.06 55.75
C ALA A 166 31.48 -7.57 55.56
#